data_AF-A0A1I4XM84-F1
#
_entry.id   AF-A0A1I4XM84-F1
#
_cell.length_a   1.000
_cell.length_b   1.000
_cell.length_c   1.000
_cell.angle_alpha   90.00
_cell.angle_beta   90.00
_cell.angle_gamma   90.00
#
_symmetry.space_group_name_H-M   'P 1'
#
loop_
_entity.id
_entity.type
_entity.pdbx_description
1 polymer ?
#
loop_
_entity_poly.entity_id
_entity_poly.type
_entity_poly.pdbx_seq_one_letter_code
_entity_poly.pdbx_strand_id
1 'polypeptide(L)'
;MPVMAPKPLDQVTLGDLATKDDLKNLVTKDELAQQLGSLKQELRQESKQDLGSAVNLIMGELGKLAAQQVEMSRTLARLVAKVDGIDK
;
A
#
# COMPACT_ATOMS: atom_id res chain seq x y z
N MET A 1 29.04 -40.06 27.62
CA MET A 1 29.44 -38.73 28.12
C MET A 1 29.08 -38.65 29.59
N PRO A 2 29.96 -38.19 30.48
CA PRO A 2 29.63 -38.09 31.90
C PRO A 2 28.54 -37.02 32.09
N VAL A 3 27.46 -37.38 32.79
CA VAL A 3 26.39 -36.45 33.14
C VAL A 3 26.91 -35.54 34.26
N MET A 4 27.23 -34.29 33.91
CA MET A 4 27.67 -33.29 34.89
C MET A 4 26.45 -32.82 35.71
N ALA A 5 26.60 -32.76 37.03
CA ALA A 5 25.59 -32.16 37.89
C ALA A 5 25.40 -30.68 37.50
N PRO A 6 24.16 -30.16 37.44
CA PRO A 6 23.91 -28.77 37.09
C PRO A 6 24.58 -27.85 38.13
N LYS A 7 25.25 -26.80 37.65
CA LYS A 7 25.86 -25.78 38.51
C LYS A 7 24.77 -25.14 39.39
N PRO A 8 25.07 -24.87 40.67
CA PRO A 8 24.14 -24.13 41.53
C PRO A 8 23.94 -22.71 41.00
N LEU A 9 22.73 -22.14 41.21
CA LEU A 9 22.25 -20.91 40.57
C LEU A 9 23.15 -19.69 40.79
N ASP A 10 23.82 -19.61 41.94
CA ASP A 10 24.77 -18.56 42.33
C ASP A 10 26.08 -18.60 41.54
N GLN A 11 26.36 -19.69 40.82
CA GLN A 11 27.57 -19.91 40.02
C GLN A 11 27.30 -19.90 38.51
N VAL A 12 26.06 -19.68 38.09
CA VAL A 12 25.67 -19.59 36.68
C VAL A 12 26.14 -18.26 36.11
N THR A 13 26.91 -18.31 35.03
CA THR A 13 27.37 -17.13 34.30
C THR A 13 26.58 -16.94 33.00
N LEU A 14 26.65 -15.75 32.40
CA LEU A 14 26.02 -15.49 31.10
C LEU A 14 26.49 -16.48 30.00
N GLY A 15 27.74 -16.93 30.06
CA GLY A 15 28.28 -17.91 29.11
C GLY A 15 27.73 -19.32 29.30
N ASP A 16 27.19 -19.64 30.48
CA ASP A 16 26.45 -20.89 30.73
C ASP A 16 24.99 -20.80 30.21
N LEU A 17 24.48 -19.59 29.96
CA LEU A 17 23.10 -19.33 29.53
C LEU A 17 22.96 -19.16 28.01
N ALA A 18 23.96 -18.56 27.35
CA ALA A 18 23.97 -18.39 25.90
C ALA A 18 25.42 -18.30 25.39
N THR A 19 25.72 -19.02 24.32
CA THR A 19 27.00 -18.94 23.62
C THR A 19 26.95 -17.90 22.50
N LYS A 20 28.13 -17.50 22.02
CA LYS A 20 28.24 -16.63 20.84
C LYS A 20 27.60 -17.27 19.61
N ASP A 21 27.67 -18.60 19.49
CA ASP A 21 27.07 -19.33 18.38
C ASP A 21 25.54 -19.34 18.46
N ASP A 22 24.96 -19.37 19.67
CA ASP A 22 23.50 -19.27 19.87
C ASP A 22 22.94 -17.91 19.45
N LEU A 23 23.74 -16.84 19.54
CA LEU A 23 23.31 -15.48 19.22
C LEU A 23 23.53 -15.08 17.74
N LYS A 24 24.33 -15.83 16.98
CA LYS A 24 24.70 -15.48 15.59
C LYS A 24 23.51 -15.42 14.62
N ASN A 25 22.46 -16.18 14.90
CA ASN A 25 21.28 -16.27 14.04
C ASN A 25 20.14 -15.33 14.51
N LEU A 26 20.37 -14.54 15.55
CA LEU A 26 19.39 -13.56 16.00
C LEU A 26 19.50 -12.31 15.16
N VAL A 27 18.36 -11.89 14.62
CA VAL A 27 18.22 -10.60 13.96
C VAL A 27 18.25 -9.47 15.01
N THR A 28 18.99 -8.42 14.70
CA THR A 28 19.08 -7.22 15.51
C THR A 28 17.88 -6.30 15.32
N LYS A 29 17.64 -5.40 16.29
CA LYS A 29 16.59 -4.39 16.19
C LYS A 29 16.78 -3.45 14.99
N ASP A 30 18.04 -3.12 14.68
CA ASP A 30 18.37 -2.21 13.59
C ASP A 30 18.11 -2.86 12.22
N GLU A 31 18.43 -4.15 12.07
CA GLU A 31 18.09 -4.92 10.87
C GLU A 31 16.57 -5.00 10.66
N LEU A 32 15.78 -5.21 11.71
CA LEU A 32 14.31 -5.17 11.61
C LEU A 32 13.80 -3.79 11.20
N ALA A 33 14.35 -2.73 11.78
CA ALA A 33 13.97 -1.36 11.45
C ALA A 33 14.27 -1.03 9.98
N GLN A 34 15.42 -1.48 9.48
CA GLN A 34 15.80 -1.34 8.09
C GLN A 34 14.87 -2.11 7.15
N GLN A 35 14.62 -3.40 7.44
CA GLN A 35 13.71 -4.23 6.64
C GLN A 35 12.29 -3.65 6.61
N LEU A 36 11.78 -3.20 7.75
CA LEU A 36 10.47 -2.57 7.85
C LEU A 36 10.41 -1.24 7.09
N GLY A 37 11.49 -0.44 7.14
CA GLY A 37 11.61 0.79 6.37
C GLY A 37 11.55 0.53 4.87
N SER A 38 12.31 -0.44 4.38
CA SER A 38 12.29 -0.86 2.98
C SER A 38 10.92 -1.35 2.54
N LEU A 39 10.27 -2.23 3.32
CA LEU A 39 8.93 -2.74 3.03
C LEU A 39 7.89 -1.60 2.96
N LYS A 40 7.95 -0.64 3.88
CA LYS A 40 7.06 0.53 3.87
C LYS A 40 7.26 1.39 2.62
N GLN A 41 8.51 1.56 2.19
CA GLN A 41 8.84 2.33 1.00
C GLN A 41 8.27 1.68 -0.25
N GLU A 42 8.44 0.36 -0.38
CA GLU A 42 7.94 -0.45 -1.51
C GLU A 42 6.41 -0.42 -1.58
N LEU A 43 5.73 -0.70 -0.46
CA LEU A 43 4.27 -0.63 -0.37
C LEU A 43 3.73 0.76 -0.73
N ARG A 44 4.41 1.83 -0.30
CA ARG A 44 4.02 3.21 -0.61
C ARG A 44 4.17 3.51 -2.10
N GLN A 45 5.21 3.00 -2.75
CA GLN A 45 5.44 3.20 -4.17
C GLN A 45 4.40 2.45 -5.02
N GLU A 46 4.17 1.18 -4.71
CA GLU A 46 3.16 0.33 -5.37
C GLU A 46 1.77 0.95 -5.24
N SER A 47 1.34 1.27 -4.00
CA SER A 47 0.04 1.88 -3.75
C SER A 47 -0.13 3.21 -4.49
N LYS A 48 0.91 4.05 -4.54
CA LYS A 48 0.84 5.33 -5.23
C LYS A 48 0.73 5.16 -6.75
N GLN A 49 1.40 4.17 -7.32
CA GLN A 49 1.35 3.88 -8.76
C GLN A 49 -0.01 3.33 -9.18
N ASP A 50 -0.54 2.37 -8.42
CA ASP A 50 -1.82 1.74 -8.72
C ASP A 50 -2.98 2.72 -8.55
N LEU A 51 -2.99 3.48 -7.44
CA LEU A 51 -3.98 4.52 -7.22
C LEU A 51 -3.87 5.64 -8.26
N GLY A 52 -2.65 6.04 -8.64
CA GLY A 52 -2.44 7.05 -9.68
C GLY A 52 -3.01 6.62 -11.03
N SER A 53 -2.79 5.36 -11.40
CA SER A 53 -3.34 4.78 -12.64
C SER A 53 -4.86 4.71 -12.61
N ALA A 54 -5.44 4.23 -11.50
CA ALA A 54 -6.89 4.18 -11.32
C ALA A 54 -7.54 5.58 -11.40
N VAL A 55 -6.94 6.58 -10.76
CA VAL A 55 -7.41 7.98 -10.81
C VAL A 55 -7.35 8.52 -12.24
N ASN A 56 -6.28 8.27 -12.98
CA ASN A 56 -6.15 8.72 -14.36
C ASN A 56 -7.22 8.11 -15.28
N LEU A 57 -7.52 6.82 -15.11
CA LEU A 57 -8.59 6.14 -15.85
C LEU A 57 -9.95 6.77 -15.57
N ILE A 58 -10.30 6.92 -14.28
CA ILE A 58 -11.56 7.54 -13.85
C ILE A 58 -11.67 8.98 -14.38
N MET A 59 -10.59 9.76 -14.31
CA MET A 59 -10.58 11.13 -14.82
C MET A 59 -10.81 11.18 -16.34
N GLY A 60 -10.22 10.24 -17.08
CA GLY A 60 -10.47 10.09 -18.51
C GLY A 60 -11.91 9.73 -18.84
N GLU A 61 -12.51 8.80 -18.09
CA GLU A 61 -13.93 8.43 -18.23
C GLU A 61 -14.87 9.59 -17.89
N LEU A 62 -14.60 10.31 -16.79
CA LEU A 62 -15.35 11.51 -16.42
C LEU A 62 -15.26 12.59 -17.50
N GLY A 63 -14.09 12.78 -18.11
CA GLY A 63 -13.93 13.70 -19.24
C GLY A 63 -14.79 13.33 -20.44
N LYS A 64 -14.87 12.04 -20.78
CA LYS A 64 -15.76 11.52 -21.85
C LYS A 64 -17.23 11.75 -21.52
N LEU A 65 -17.64 11.45 -20.28
CA LEU A 65 -19.01 11.67 -19.82
C LEU A 65 -19.41 13.15 -19.86
N ALA A 66 -18.51 14.05 -19.47
CA ALA A 66 -18.75 15.49 -19.55
C ALA A 66 -18.95 15.95 -21.01
N ALA A 67 -18.14 15.46 -21.95
CA ALA A 67 -18.30 15.76 -23.37
C ALA A 67 -19.65 15.26 -23.91
N GLN A 68 -20.03 14.03 -23.56
CA GLN A 68 -21.32 13.44 -23.93
C GLN A 68 -22.51 14.23 -23.35
N GLN A 69 -22.41 14.69 -22.11
CA GLN A 69 -23.45 15.51 -21.47
C GLN A 69 -23.66 16.84 -22.21
N VAL A 70 -22.58 17.49 -22.65
CA VAL A 70 -22.66 18.73 -23.44
C VAL A 70 -23.35 18.48 -24.78
N GLU A 71 -23.01 17.38 -25.47
CA GLU A 71 -23.65 17.03 -26.73
C GLU A 71 -25.15 16.73 -26.56
N MET A 72 -25.51 15.96 -25.53
CA MET A 72 -26.89 15.67 -25.18
C MET A 72 -27.69 16.94 -24.90
N SER A 73 -27.10 17.88 -24.14
CA SER A 73 -27.72 19.16 -23.82
C SER A 73 -27.98 20.00 -25.08
N ARG A 74 -27.04 19.99 -26.04
CA ARG A 74 -27.22 20.67 -27.34
C ARG A 74 -28.36 20.05 -28.15
N THR A 75 -28.45 18.71 -28.16
CA THR A 75 -29.52 18.01 -28.87
C THR A 75 -30.87 18.33 -28.26
N LEU A 76 -30.99 18.33 -26.93
CA LEU A 76 -32.20 18.75 -26.23
C LEU A 76 -32.59 20.19 -26.56
N ALA A 77 -31.63 21.13 -26.54
CA ALA A 77 -31.89 22.53 -26.88
C ALA A 77 -32.46 22.69 -28.30
N ARG A 78 -31.93 21.95 -29.29
CA ARG A 78 -32.44 21.96 -30.66
C ARG A 78 -33.86 21.39 -30.75
N LEU A 79 -34.15 20.31 -30.01
CA LEU A 79 -35.47 19.69 -30.00
C LEU A 79 -36.52 20.64 -29.38
N VAL A 80 -36.20 21.27 -28.24
CA VAL A 80 -37.05 22.26 -27.59
C VAL A 80 -37.34 23.42 -28.53
N ALA A 81 -36.32 24.01 -29.16
CA ALA A 81 -36.51 25.10 -30.12
C ALA A 81 -37.39 24.70 -31.32
N LYS A 82 -37.30 23.44 -31.78
CA LYS A 82 -38.15 22.92 -32.85
C LYS A 82 -39.61 22.77 -32.39
N VAL A 83 -39.85 22.28 -31.17
CA VAL A 83 -41.20 22.15 -30.60
C VAL A 83 -41.84 23.52 -30.37
N ASP A 84 -41.11 24.46 -29.76
CA ASP A 84 -41.60 25.83 -29.51
C ASP A 84 -41.95 26.59 -30.80
N GLY A 85 -41.33 26.22 -31.92
CA GLY A 85 -41.61 26.78 -33.24
C GLY A 85 -42.76 26.10 -34.01
N ILE A 86 -43.28 24.97 -33.54
CA ILE A 86 -44.40 24.24 -34.16
C ILE A 86 -45.76 24.74 -33.63
N ASP A 87 -45.81 25.32 -32.42
CA ASP A 87 -47.02 25.85 -31.78
C ASP A 87 -47.28 27.36 -32.05
N LYS A 88 -46.58 27.98 -33.02
CA LYS A 88 -46.78 29.39 -33.43
C LYS A 88 -47.27 29.53 -34.87
#